data_AF-A0A1G5H4Y6-F1
#
_entry.id   AF-A0A1G5H4Y6-F1
#
_cell.length_a   1.000
_cell.length_b   1.000
_cell.length_c   1.000
_cell.angle_alpha   90.00
_cell.angle_beta   90.00
_cell.angle_gamma   90.00
#
_symmetry.space_group_name_H-M   'P 1'
#
loop_
_entity.id
_entity.type
_entity.pdbx_description
1 polymer ?
#
loop_
_entity_poly.entity_id
_entity_poly.type
_entity_poly.pdbx_seq_one_letter_code
_entity_poly.pdbx_strand_id
1 'polypeptide(L)'
;MDKKPTYDELAARIEKLEGMLEDEGRVVQWEILGHLAEAWDRDGPPGIVENRDLAAVLHLGTGAVAVALKTLSTLGITDHDTMGYASYLTQEGYDIAKRQIRTVPLEEQVEKAKGERVKGTWGKKRRSKGS
;
A
#
# COMPACT_ATOMS: atom_id res chain seq x y z
N MET A 1 10.24 46.08 -4.54
CA MET A 1 8.91 45.82 -3.96
C MET A 1 8.48 44.46 -4.46
N ASP A 2 8.62 43.43 -3.64
CA ASP A 2 8.11 42.10 -3.96
C ASP A 2 6.60 42.18 -4.10
N LYS A 3 6.09 41.94 -5.32
CA LYS A 3 4.65 41.82 -5.54
C LYS A 3 4.18 40.61 -4.73
N LYS A 4 3.28 40.83 -3.77
CA LYS A 4 2.63 39.73 -3.06
C LYS A 4 1.88 38.88 -4.08
N PRO A 5 2.00 37.54 -4.02
CA PRO A 5 1.31 36.68 -4.95
C PRO A 5 -0.20 36.86 -4.82
N THR A 6 -0.91 36.76 -5.94
CA THR A 6 -2.37 36.78 -5.95
C THR A 6 -2.93 35.50 -5.35
N TYR A 7 -4.22 35.50 -5.03
CA TYR A 7 -4.89 34.31 -4.52
C TYR A 7 -4.82 33.14 -5.51
N ASP A 8 -4.95 33.42 -6.82
CA ASP A 8 -4.88 32.40 -7.87
C ASP A 8 -3.47 31.80 -7.98
N GLU A 9 -2.42 32.62 -7.84
CA GLU A 9 -1.03 32.15 -7.81
C GLU A 9 -0.73 31.27 -6.58
N LEU A 10 -1.34 31.61 -5.43
CA LEU A 10 -1.24 30.80 -4.22
C LEU A 10 -1.99 29.47 -4.38
N ALA A 11 -3.19 29.48 -4.96
CA ALA A 11 -3.97 28.27 -5.21
C ALA A 11 -3.24 27.30 -6.15
N ALA A 12 -2.71 27.79 -7.28
CA ALA A 12 -1.93 26.96 -8.20
C ALA A 12 -0.65 26.39 -7.55
N ARG A 13 -0.03 27.15 -6.63
CA ARG A 13 1.13 26.68 -5.88
C ARG A 13 0.76 25.60 -4.86
N ILE A 14 -0.40 25.72 -4.20
CA ILE A 14 -0.93 24.69 -3.31
C ILE A 14 -1.19 23.41 -4.09
N GLU A 15 -1.93 23.48 -5.19
CA GLU A 15 -2.23 22.32 -6.05
C GLU A 15 -0.95 21.61 -6.53
N LYS A 16 0.06 22.38 -6.94
CA LYS A 16 1.37 21.82 -7.32
C LYS A 16 2.07 21.12 -6.15
N LEU A 17 2.05 21.72 -4.96
CA LEU A 17 2.66 21.14 -3.76
C LEU A 17 1.92 19.88 -3.31
N GLU A 18 0.60 19.87 -3.41
CA GLU A 18 -0.23 18.70 -3.15
C GLU A 18 0.12 17.55 -4.10
N GLY A 19 0.23 17.81 -5.41
CA GLY A 19 0.65 16.79 -6.37
C GLY A 19 2.05 16.22 -6.09
N MET A 20 3.02 17.08 -5.72
CA MET A 20 4.35 16.62 -5.32
C MET A 20 4.32 15.78 -4.05
N LEU A 21 3.50 16.17 -3.06
CA LEU A 21 3.36 15.44 -1.80
C LEU A 21 2.67 14.08 -2.01
N GLU A 22 1.70 14.01 -2.93
CA GLU A 22 1.08 12.75 -3.33
C GLU A 22 2.09 11.80 -4.00
N ASP A 23 2.94 12.32 -4.88
CA ASP A 23 4.01 11.54 -5.50
C ASP A 23 5.00 11.00 -4.47
N GLU A 24 5.44 11.83 -3.53
CA GLU A 24 6.34 11.43 -2.45
C GLU A 24 5.69 10.40 -1.52
N GLY A 25 4.41 10.60 -1.17
CA GLY A 25 3.63 9.64 -0.40
C GLY A 25 3.50 8.28 -1.09
N ARG A 26 3.29 8.26 -2.41
CA ARG A 26 3.27 7.04 -3.23
C ARG A 26 4.62 6.33 -3.21
N VAL A 27 5.72 7.07 -3.34
CA VAL A 27 7.08 6.48 -3.26
C VAL A 27 7.28 5.79 -1.91
N VAL A 28 6.97 6.49 -0.81
CA VAL A 28 7.11 5.92 0.54
C VAL A 28 6.28 4.64 0.71
N GLN A 29 5.03 4.63 0.23
CA GLN A 29 4.19 3.43 0.28
C GLN A 29 4.83 2.24 -0.44
N TRP A 30 5.38 2.45 -1.65
CA TRP A 30 6.03 1.38 -2.42
C TRP A 30 7.30 0.85 -1.77
N GLU A 31 8.10 1.71 -1.16
CA GLU A 31 9.29 1.28 -0.43
C GLU A 31 8.92 0.43 0.80
N ILE A 32 7.88 0.83 1.53
CA ILE A 32 7.34 0.02 2.65
C ILE A 32 6.82 -1.34 2.15
N LEU A 33 6.04 -1.37 1.07
CA LEU A 33 5.53 -2.63 0.51
C LEU A 33 6.66 -3.56 0.05
N GLY A 34 7.71 -3.00 -0.55
CA GLY A 34 8.90 -3.75 -0.93
C GLY A 34 9.54 -4.45 0.26
N HIS A 35 9.80 -3.72 1.35
CA HIS A 35 10.40 -4.32 2.55
C HIS A 35 9.52 -5.32 3.26
N LEU A 36 8.21 -5.09 3.34
CA LEU A 36 7.31 -6.08 3.93
C LEU A 36 7.24 -7.35 3.07
N ALA A 37 7.31 -7.23 1.74
CA ALA A 37 7.35 -8.39 0.85
C ALA A 37 8.66 -9.18 0.98
N GLU A 38 9.79 -8.49 1.16
CA GLU A 38 11.08 -9.13 1.47
C GLU A 38 11.04 -9.88 2.80
N ALA A 39 10.42 -9.29 3.84
CA ALA A 39 10.23 -9.95 5.12
C ALA A 39 9.32 -11.18 5.00
N TRP A 40 8.24 -11.09 4.23
CA TRP A 40 7.37 -12.23 3.91
C TRP A 40 8.15 -13.35 3.20
N ASP A 41 8.97 -13.02 2.21
CA ASP A 41 9.77 -14.00 1.47
C ASP A 41 10.84 -14.66 2.34
N ARG A 42 11.41 -13.91 3.30
CA ARG A 42 12.46 -14.39 4.20
C ARG A 42 11.94 -15.23 5.37
N ASP A 43 10.92 -14.73 6.07
CA ASP A 43 10.46 -15.27 7.36
C ASP A 43 9.18 -16.12 7.21
N GLY A 44 8.55 -16.07 6.04
CA GLY A 44 7.26 -16.68 5.76
C GLY A 44 6.08 -15.78 6.18
N PRO A 45 4.85 -16.12 5.73
CA PRO A 45 3.65 -15.35 6.05
C PRO A 45 3.40 -15.27 7.57
N PRO A 46 3.05 -14.08 8.10
CA PRO A 46 2.78 -12.83 7.37
C PRO A 46 3.98 -11.88 7.21
N GLY A 47 5.20 -12.27 7.62
CA GLY A 47 6.40 -11.44 7.48
C GLY A 47 6.33 -10.14 8.30
N ILE A 48 6.34 -10.27 9.63
CA ILE A 48 6.13 -9.13 10.56
C ILE A 48 7.39 -8.27 10.66
N VAL A 49 7.24 -6.95 10.51
CA VAL A 49 8.33 -5.98 10.65
C VAL A 49 7.93 -4.86 11.61
N GLU A 50 8.82 -4.48 12.52
CA GLU A 50 8.59 -3.33 13.39
C GLU A 50 8.60 -2.01 12.60
N ASN A 51 7.65 -1.14 12.89
CA ASN A 51 7.50 0.17 12.23
C ASN A 51 8.73 1.06 12.45
N ARG A 52 9.42 0.89 13.59
CA ARG A 52 10.68 1.59 13.89
C ARG A 52 11.81 1.11 12.97
N ASP A 53 11.88 -0.19 12.72
CA ASP A 53 12.89 -0.76 11.83
C ASP A 53 12.64 -0.34 10.39
N LEU A 54 11.38 -0.32 9.94
CA LEU A 54 11.01 0.26 8.64
C LEU A 54 11.49 1.71 8.50
N ALA A 55 11.25 2.55 9.51
CA ALA A 55 11.71 3.94 9.50
C ALA A 55 13.25 4.04 9.45
N ALA A 56 13.95 3.17 10.18
CA ALA A 56 15.41 3.14 10.22
C ALA A 56 16.01 2.71 8.87
N VAL A 57 15.52 1.63 8.27
CA VAL A 57 16.05 1.07 7.03
C VAL A 57 15.73 1.96 5.83
N LEU A 58 14.52 2.54 5.79
CA LEU A 58 14.12 3.45 4.71
C LEU A 58 14.69 4.87 4.87
N HIS A 59 15.39 5.15 5.99
CA HIS A 59 15.87 6.48 6.34
C HIS A 59 14.75 7.54 6.36
N LEU A 60 13.55 7.14 6.78
CA LEU A 60 12.36 7.97 6.83
C LEU A 60 12.02 8.38 8.27
N GLY A 61 11.32 9.51 8.40
CA GLY A 61 10.71 9.88 9.67
C GLY A 61 9.60 8.88 10.05
N THR A 62 9.50 8.54 11.34
CA THR A 62 8.44 7.65 11.86
C THR A 62 7.04 8.15 11.52
N GLY A 63 6.84 9.47 11.45
CA GLY A 63 5.57 10.08 11.03
C GLY A 63 5.21 9.78 9.58
N ALA A 64 6.18 9.83 8.65
CA ALA A 64 5.95 9.53 7.24
C ALA A 64 5.59 8.05 7.05
N VAL A 65 6.31 7.15 7.74
CA VAL A 65 6.00 5.72 7.74
C VAL A 65 4.63 5.45 8.33
N ALA A 66 4.27 6.06 9.45
CA ALA A 66 2.97 5.89 10.08
C ALA A 66 1.81 6.36 9.17
N VAL A 67 1.97 7.49 8.48
CA VAL A 67 0.97 7.99 7.52
C VAL A 67 0.81 7.00 6.37
N ALA A 68 1.92 6.53 5.79
CA ALA A 68 1.88 5.57 4.68
C ALA A 68 1.25 4.23 5.12
N LEU A 69 1.66 3.66 6.26
CA LEU A 69 1.08 2.43 6.80
C LEU A 69 -0.41 2.57 7.12
N LYS A 70 -0.84 3.72 7.63
CA LYS A 70 -2.27 3.99 7.86
C LYS A 70 -3.06 3.95 6.55
N THR A 71 -2.54 4.55 5.48
CA THR A 71 -3.20 4.50 4.17
C THR A 71 -3.25 3.07 3.64
N LEU A 72 -2.13 2.35 3.66
CA LEU A 72 -2.05 0.94 3.23
C LEU A 72 -3.00 0.03 4.02
N SER A 73 -3.12 0.25 5.33
CA SER A 73 -4.03 -0.51 6.18
C SER A 73 -5.50 -0.19 5.90
N THR A 74 -5.82 1.08 5.64
CA THR A 74 -7.17 1.49 5.23
C THR A 74 -7.57 0.84 3.90
N LEU A 75 -6.61 0.60 3.00
CA LEU A 75 -6.81 -0.11 1.74
C LEU A 75 -6.87 -1.65 1.89
N GLY A 76 -6.61 -2.19 3.09
CA GLY A 76 -6.56 -3.63 3.36
C GLY A 76 -5.31 -4.33 2.81
N ILE A 77 -4.27 -3.57 2.47
CA ILE A 77 -3.00 -4.08 1.92
C ILE A 77 -2.07 -4.55 3.05
N THR A 78 -2.09 -3.84 4.17
CA THR A 78 -1.30 -4.17 5.36
C THR A 78 -2.20 -4.28 6.60
N ASP A 79 -1.74 -5.03 7.58
CA ASP A 79 -2.34 -5.11 8.89
C ASP A 79 -1.26 -4.97 9.97
N HIS A 80 -1.66 -4.80 11.23
CA HIS A 80 -0.75 -4.48 12.32
C HIS A 80 -0.98 -5.38 13.54
N ASP A 81 0.04 -5.47 14.38
CA ASP A 81 -0.09 -6.16 15.66
C ASP A 81 -1.05 -5.41 16.59
N THR A 82 -1.47 -6.06 17.69
CA THR A 82 -2.45 -5.51 18.62
C THR A 82 -2.03 -4.18 19.26
N MET A 83 -0.73 -3.88 19.29
CA MET A 83 -0.20 -2.63 19.82
C MET A 83 0.11 -1.59 18.73
N GLY A 84 0.04 -1.95 17.45
CA GLY A 84 0.32 -1.06 16.31
C GLY A 84 1.79 -0.70 16.12
N TYR A 85 2.71 -1.46 16.72
CA TYR A 85 4.15 -1.25 16.61
C TYR A 85 4.80 -2.04 15.47
N ALA A 86 4.15 -3.10 15.01
CA ALA A 86 4.60 -3.89 13.89
C ALA A 86 3.52 -3.99 12.82
N SER A 87 3.96 -4.04 11.57
CA SER A 87 3.10 -4.16 10.41
C SER A 87 3.51 -5.37 9.57
N TYR A 88 2.52 -5.94 8.89
CA TYR A 88 2.70 -7.08 8.01
C TYR A 88 1.74 -6.97 6.81
N LEU A 89 2.03 -7.69 5.73
CA LEU A 89 1.15 -7.68 4.56
C LEU A 89 -0.07 -8.57 4.80
N THR A 90 -1.17 -8.26 4.12
CA THR A 90 -2.20 -9.26 3.83
C THR A 90 -1.77 -10.10 2.63
N GLN A 91 -2.46 -11.21 2.36
CA GLN A 91 -2.18 -11.99 1.14
C GLN A 91 -2.35 -11.14 -0.11
N GLU A 92 -3.43 -10.34 -0.16
CA GLU A 92 -3.68 -9.40 -1.24
C GLU A 92 -2.58 -8.34 -1.36
N GLY A 93 -2.10 -7.83 -0.22
CA GLY A 93 -1.02 -6.85 -0.22
C GLY A 93 0.31 -7.41 -0.71
N TYR A 94 0.62 -8.66 -0.37
CA TYR A 94 1.77 -9.36 -0.93
C TYR A 94 1.65 -9.54 -2.44
N ASP A 95 0.49 -9.97 -2.94
CA ASP A 95 0.25 -10.12 -4.38
C ASP A 95 0.42 -8.78 -5.12
N ILE A 96 -0.03 -7.67 -4.51
CA ILE A 96 0.17 -6.31 -5.05
C ILE A 96 1.66 -5.93 -5.04
N ALA A 97 2.35 -6.15 -3.93
CA ALA A 97 3.77 -5.83 -3.80
C ALA A 97 4.62 -6.56 -4.84
N LYS A 98 4.29 -7.83 -5.16
CA LYS A 98 5.02 -8.62 -6.17
C LYS A 98 4.75 -8.20 -7.61
N ARG A 99 3.60 -7.55 -7.89
CA ARG A 99 3.29 -7.05 -9.25
C ARG A 99 4.20 -5.87 -9.66
N GLN A 100 4.77 -5.14 -8.69
CA GLN A 100 5.69 -4.00 -8.89
C GLN A 100 5.20 -2.93 -9.89
N ILE A 101 3.88 -2.80 -10.10
CA ILE A 101 3.33 -1.78 -11.01
C ILE A 101 3.27 -0.45 -10.27
N ARG A 102 4.41 0.23 -10.15
CA ARG A 102 4.53 1.51 -9.42
C ARG A 102 3.85 2.70 -10.10
N THR A 103 3.46 2.54 -11.36
CA THR A 103 2.89 3.60 -12.21
C THR A 103 1.37 3.76 -12.08
N VAL A 104 0.70 2.85 -11.38
CA VAL A 104 -0.75 2.87 -11.18
C VAL A 104 -1.04 3.12 -9.70
N PRO A 105 -1.98 4.01 -9.33
CA PRO A 105 -2.37 4.22 -7.94
C PRO A 105 -2.75 2.92 -7.22
N LEU A 106 -2.38 2.78 -5.95
CA LEU A 106 -2.63 1.56 -5.18
C LEU A 106 -4.13 1.26 -5.05
N GLU A 107 -4.96 2.31 -4.97
CA GLU A 107 -6.41 2.22 -4.92
C GLU A 107 -6.97 1.50 -6.16
N GLU A 108 -6.49 1.87 -7.34
CA GLU A 108 -6.90 1.26 -8.61
C GLU A 108 -6.42 -0.20 -8.70
N GLN A 109 -5.23 -0.50 -8.18
CA GLN A 109 -4.73 -1.88 -8.13
C GLN A 109 -5.54 -2.75 -7.19
N VAL A 110 -5.94 -2.21 -6.03
CA VAL A 110 -6.82 -2.89 -5.07
C VAL A 110 -8.19 -3.15 -5.68
N GLU A 111 -8.79 -2.18 -6.37
CA GLU A 111 -10.09 -2.37 -7.04
C GLU A 111 -9.98 -3.38 -8.19
N LYS A 112 -8.90 -3.37 -8.96
CA LYS A 112 -8.64 -4.40 -9.98
C LYS A 112 -8.46 -5.78 -9.35
N ALA A 113 -7.75 -5.89 -8.23
CA ALA A 113 -7.59 -7.16 -7.50
C ALA A 113 -8.93 -7.67 -6.94
N LYS A 114 -9.79 -6.78 -6.44
CA LYS A 114 -11.15 -7.12 -6.00
C LYS A 114 -12.05 -7.52 -7.19
N GLY A 115 -11.95 -6.86 -8.33
CA GLY A 115 -12.68 -7.19 -9.56
C GLY A 115 -12.19 -8.48 -10.23
N GLU A 116 -10.90 -8.80 -10.10
CA GLU A 116 -10.26 -10.06 -10.48
C GLU A 116 -10.56 -11.21 -9.50
N ARG A 117 -11.34 -10.99 -8.42
CA ARG A 117 -12.14 -12.07 -7.81
C ARG A 117 -13.20 -12.49 -8.83
N VAL A 118 -12.74 -13.13 -9.90
CA VAL A 118 -13.51 -14.00 -10.78
C VAL A 118 -14.40 -14.79 -9.85
N LYS A 119 -15.71 -14.76 -10.13
CA LYS A 119 -16.72 -15.63 -9.55
C LYS A 119 -16.22 -17.08 -9.66
N GLY A 120 -15.39 -17.47 -8.69
CA GLY A 120 -14.98 -18.83 -8.45
C GLY A 120 -16.26 -19.54 -8.07
N THR A 121 -16.80 -20.26 -9.03
CA THR A 121 -17.87 -21.23 -8.89
C THR A 121 -17.41 -22.32 -7.94
N TRP A 122 -17.36 -22.00 -6.65
CA TRP A 122 -17.18 -22.98 -5.58
C TRP A 122 -18.55 -23.53 -5.22
N GLY A 123 -18.95 -24.54 -5.99
CA GLY A 123 -20.19 -25.29 -5.82
C GLY A 123 -20.14 -26.58 -6.65
N LYS A 124 -19.40 -27.57 -6.14
CA LYS A 124 -19.49 -29.01 -6.51
C LYS A 124 -20.97 -29.40 -6.75
N LYS A 125 -21.38 -30.19 -7.75
CA LYS A 125 -21.00 -31.60 -7.98
C LYS A 125 -21.50 -32.02 -9.39
N ARG A 126 -20.62 -32.51 -10.26
CA ARG A 126 -21.04 -33.39 -11.37
C ARG A 126 -21.43 -34.73 -10.74
N ARG A 127 -22.72 -35.06 -10.69
CA ARG A 127 -23.18 -36.43 -10.55
C ARG A 127 -22.92 -37.14 -11.88
N SER A 128 -21.86 -37.94 -11.94
CA SER A 128 -21.70 -38.95 -12.99
C SER A 128 -22.78 -40.03 -12.82
N LYS A 129 -23.42 -40.37 -13.94
CA LYS A 129 -24.40 -41.45 -14.09
C LYS A 129 -23.77 -42.80 -13.71
N GLY A 130 -24.51 -43.62 -12.98
CA GLY A 130 -24.39 -45.08 -12.99
C GLY A 130 -25.67 -45.63 -13.60
N SER A 131 -25.54 -46.34 -14.73
CA SER A 131 -26.58 -47.15 -15.37
C SER A 131 -26.89 -48.40 -14.56
#